data_AF-A0AAD5M572-F1
#
_entry.id   AF-A0AAD5M572-F1
#
_cell.length_a   1.000
_cell.length_b   1.000
_cell.length_c   1.000
_cell.angle_alpha   90.00
_cell.angle_beta   90.00
_cell.angle_gamma   90.00
#
_symmetry.space_group_name_H-M   'P 1'
#
loop_
_entity.id
_entity.type
_entity.pdbx_description
1 polymer ?
#
loop_
_entity_poly.entity_id
_entity_poly.type
_entity_poly.pdbx_seq_one_letter_code
_entity_poly.pdbx_strand_id
1 'polypeptide(L)'
;MHRTATMATRLRLVTRARLLSSRRDLDSAFARDVDARLRNLRAATSDAGVALEPRDFSFSGCGFLIPYHLGVAQALQDMGYLHPSRSRVAGASGGAIAALAIAANADLSLVLEDTKDVAAFGRSKGSWGKLELRLRELFDARFRDVDMDALANRLTVATQKVWPTRELVLTDAFESPQDLCDAVIASSFIPFYLSRQAMTTFRGELHIDGGFVKLVPEVAEHVRVCAFHADVLRRPDYEISPSMDATFPFSIWELARFALFPPESDVLDHLFQRGRLAAVLWAEADLADRAADRDVARGC
;
A
#
# COMPACT_ATOMS: atom_id res chain seq x y z
N MET A 1 -28.56 -34.70 29.11
CA MET A 1 -27.76 -33.45 29.00
C MET A 1 -27.10 -33.23 27.62
N HIS A 2 -27.52 -33.92 26.54
CA HIS A 2 -26.90 -33.77 25.19
C HIS A 2 -27.65 -32.86 24.19
N ARG A 3 -28.87 -32.38 24.50
CA ARG A 3 -29.68 -31.55 23.58
C ARG A 3 -29.45 -30.03 23.72
N THR A 4 -28.94 -29.57 24.85
CA THR A 4 -28.75 -28.13 25.14
C THR A 4 -27.44 -27.57 24.54
N ALA A 5 -26.39 -28.39 24.46
CA ALA A 5 -25.12 -28.00 23.83
C ALA A 5 -25.25 -27.75 22.31
N THR A 6 -26.18 -28.43 21.65
CA THR A 6 -26.44 -28.33 20.20
C THR A 6 -27.17 -27.03 19.83
N MET A 7 -28.13 -26.59 20.63
CA MET A 7 -28.83 -25.30 20.40
C MET A 7 -27.91 -24.10 20.64
N ALA A 8 -27.10 -24.11 21.69
CA ALA A 8 -26.19 -23.00 22.00
C ALA A 8 -25.13 -22.82 20.89
N THR A 9 -24.61 -23.92 20.36
CA THR A 9 -23.65 -23.92 19.24
C THR A 9 -24.32 -23.41 17.95
N ARG A 10 -25.54 -23.85 17.66
CA ARG A 10 -26.31 -23.41 16.49
C ARG A 10 -26.69 -21.94 16.56
N LEU A 11 -27.06 -21.43 17.75
CA LEU A 11 -27.36 -20.02 17.98
C LEU A 11 -26.10 -19.15 17.79
N ARG A 12 -24.94 -19.57 18.32
CA ARG A 12 -23.66 -18.87 18.10
C ARG A 12 -23.26 -18.82 16.62
N LEU A 13 -23.47 -19.91 15.88
CA LEU A 13 -23.22 -19.98 14.44
C LEU A 13 -24.13 -19.02 13.65
N VAL A 14 -25.43 -18.99 13.96
CA VAL A 14 -26.38 -18.08 13.30
C VAL A 14 -26.08 -16.62 13.63
N THR A 15 -25.75 -16.30 14.89
CA THR A 15 -25.36 -14.93 15.29
C THR A 15 -24.07 -14.51 14.60
N ARG A 16 -23.06 -15.38 14.53
CA ARG A 16 -21.81 -15.11 13.79
C ARG A 16 -22.05 -14.92 12.30
N ALA A 17 -22.90 -15.75 11.68
CA ALA A 17 -23.25 -15.62 10.27
C ALA A 17 -24.00 -14.30 9.98
N ARG A 18 -24.93 -13.88 10.86
CA ARG A 18 -25.62 -12.59 10.74
C ARG A 18 -24.68 -11.40 10.89
N LEU A 19 -23.75 -11.45 11.84
CA LEU A 19 -22.72 -10.41 12.01
C LEU A 19 -21.80 -10.32 10.79
N LEU A 20 -21.39 -11.45 10.22
CA LEU A 20 -20.59 -11.51 9.00
C LEU A 20 -21.35 -11.05 7.75
N SER A 21 -22.66 -11.29 7.67
CA SER A 21 -23.50 -10.74 6.60
C SER A 21 -23.62 -9.22 6.73
N SER A 22 -23.97 -8.74 7.92
CA SER A 22 -24.13 -7.31 8.20
C SER A 22 -22.84 -6.53 7.97
N ARG A 23 -21.67 -7.08 8.33
CA ARG A 23 -20.38 -6.47 8.00
C ARG A 23 -20.14 -6.39 6.50
N ARG A 24 -20.35 -7.48 5.76
CA ARG A 24 -20.22 -7.49 4.29
C ARG A 24 -21.13 -6.48 3.62
N ASP A 25 -22.36 -6.31 4.10
CA ASP A 25 -23.31 -5.33 3.58
C ASP A 25 -22.84 -3.89 3.83
N LEU A 26 -22.28 -3.61 5.01
CA LEU A 26 -21.70 -2.31 5.35
C LEU A 26 -20.46 -2.00 4.52
N ASP A 27 -19.54 -2.96 4.38
CA ASP A 27 -18.33 -2.81 3.56
C ASP A 27 -18.70 -2.58 2.08
N SER A 28 -19.75 -3.25 1.61
CA SER A 28 -20.29 -3.05 0.26
C SER A 28 -20.95 -1.68 0.08
N ALA A 29 -21.64 -1.17 1.11
CA ALA A 29 -22.22 0.18 1.06
C ALA A 29 -21.13 1.26 1.09
N PHE A 30 -20.11 1.08 1.92
CA PHE A 30 -18.94 1.95 1.99
C PHE A 30 -18.20 2.01 0.66
N ALA A 31 -17.90 0.86 0.04
CA ALA A 31 -17.25 0.81 -1.27
C ALA A 31 -18.06 1.55 -2.35
N ARG A 32 -19.39 1.39 -2.35
CA ARG A 32 -20.28 2.12 -3.29
C ARG A 32 -20.28 3.64 -3.08
N ASP A 33 -20.16 4.11 -1.83
CA ASP A 33 -20.03 5.54 -1.53
C ASP A 33 -18.72 6.10 -2.09
N VAL A 34 -17.61 5.40 -1.84
CA VAL A 34 -16.29 5.76 -2.40
C VAL A 34 -16.33 5.78 -3.92
N ASP A 35 -16.95 4.80 -4.56
CA ASP A 35 -17.13 4.77 -6.02
C ASP A 35 -17.97 5.94 -6.54
N ALA A 36 -19.01 6.34 -5.79
CA ALA A 36 -19.84 7.48 -6.17
C ALA A 36 -19.05 8.79 -6.08
N ARG A 37 -18.26 8.99 -5.02
CA ARG A 37 -17.36 10.15 -4.90
C ARG A 37 -16.35 10.23 -6.03
N LEU A 38 -15.69 9.11 -6.35
CA LEU A 38 -14.76 9.02 -7.47
C LEU A 38 -15.41 9.39 -8.80
N ARG A 39 -16.61 8.88 -9.09
CA ARG A 39 -17.36 9.25 -10.31
C ARG A 39 -17.70 10.73 -10.35
N ASN A 40 -18.15 11.31 -9.23
CA ASN A 40 -18.48 12.72 -9.15
C ASN A 40 -17.25 13.60 -9.38
N LEU A 41 -16.10 13.24 -8.79
CA LEU A 41 -14.85 13.98 -8.95
C LEU A 41 -14.31 13.91 -10.39
N ARG A 42 -14.40 12.75 -11.03
CA ARG A 42 -14.09 12.58 -12.47
C ARG A 42 -15.00 13.42 -13.37
N ALA A 43 -16.30 13.43 -13.09
CA ALA A 43 -17.25 14.23 -13.84
C ALA A 43 -16.95 15.74 -13.68
N ALA A 44 -16.73 16.20 -12.45
CA ALA A 44 -16.43 17.60 -12.16
C ALA A 44 -15.12 18.08 -12.83
N THR A 45 -14.08 17.26 -12.82
CA THR A 45 -12.79 17.59 -13.47
C THR A 45 -12.90 17.63 -14.99
N SER A 46 -13.69 16.72 -15.58
CA SER A 46 -13.97 16.68 -17.02
C SER A 46 -14.80 17.89 -17.46
N ASP A 47 -15.90 18.19 -16.77
CA ASP A 47 -16.81 19.31 -17.09
C ASP A 47 -16.12 20.68 -16.94
N ALA A 48 -15.25 20.82 -15.93
CA ALA A 48 -14.49 22.04 -15.71
C ALA A 48 -13.29 22.21 -16.66
N GLY A 49 -13.02 21.24 -17.54
CA GLY A 49 -11.85 21.26 -18.43
C GLY A 49 -10.52 21.32 -17.67
N VAL A 50 -10.47 20.82 -16.43
CA VAL A 50 -9.26 20.83 -15.61
C VAL A 50 -8.36 19.70 -16.08
N ALA A 51 -7.30 20.04 -16.81
CA ALA A 51 -6.23 19.09 -17.10
C ALA A 51 -5.57 18.67 -15.78
N LEU A 52 -5.80 17.42 -15.37
CA LEU A 52 -5.10 16.83 -14.23
C LEU A 52 -3.69 16.45 -14.67
N GLU A 53 -2.71 17.15 -14.10
CA GLU A 53 -1.31 16.79 -14.28
C GLU A 53 -0.98 15.56 -13.42
N PRO A 54 -0.37 14.51 -14.01
CA PRO A 54 0.09 13.36 -13.24
C PRO A 54 1.05 13.78 -12.13
N ARG A 55 1.00 13.05 -11.03
CA ARG A 55 1.89 13.21 -9.89
C ARG A 55 2.73 11.95 -9.72
N ASP A 56 3.86 12.12 -9.06
CA ASP A 56 4.71 11.03 -8.61
C ASP A 56 4.38 10.69 -7.15
N PHE A 57 4.54 9.43 -6.74
CA PHE A 57 4.08 8.96 -5.42
C PHE A 57 5.11 8.09 -4.72
N SER A 58 5.35 8.33 -3.42
CA SER A 58 6.26 7.52 -2.60
C SER A 58 5.50 6.81 -1.49
N PHE A 59 5.59 5.49 -1.44
CA PHE A 59 4.80 4.62 -0.57
C PHE A 59 5.60 4.12 0.63
N SER A 60 5.03 4.23 1.83
CA SER A 60 5.70 3.82 3.07
C SER A 60 5.95 2.32 3.16
N GLY A 61 6.99 1.94 3.90
CA GLY A 61 7.08 0.62 4.49
C GLY A 61 5.83 0.32 5.32
N CYS A 62 5.26 -0.88 5.15
CA CYS A 62 3.92 -1.16 5.65
C CYS A 62 3.67 -2.64 6.02
N GLY A 63 4.61 -3.56 5.78
CA GLY A 63 4.40 -5.00 6.02
C GLY A 63 3.13 -5.50 5.33
N PHE A 64 2.23 -6.17 6.06
CA PHE A 64 0.95 -6.67 5.52
C PHE A 64 -0.09 -5.60 5.17
N LEU A 65 0.17 -4.30 5.40
CA LEU A 65 -0.76 -3.21 5.07
C LEU A 65 -0.73 -2.80 3.58
N ILE A 66 -0.06 -3.56 2.70
CA ILE A 66 -0.01 -3.35 1.24
C ILE A 66 -1.40 -3.02 0.64
N PRO A 67 -2.52 -3.64 1.06
CA PRO A 67 -3.83 -3.34 0.51
C PRO A 67 -4.23 -1.86 0.63
N TYR A 68 -3.82 -1.17 1.70
CA TYR A 68 -4.05 0.26 1.83
C TYR A 68 -3.40 1.04 0.67
N HIS A 69 -2.13 0.75 0.37
CA HIS A 69 -1.41 1.38 -0.74
C HIS A 69 -2.01 1.03 -2.10
N LEU A 70 -2.43 -0.23 -2.31
CA LEU A 70 -3.11 -0.65 -3.54
C LEU A 70 -4.45 0.09 -3.73
N GLY A 71 -5.18 0.31 -2.65
CA GLY A 71 -6.41 1.10 -2.67
C GLY A 71 -6.17 2.56 -3.03
N VAL A 72 -5.16 3.18 -2.41
CA VAL A 72 -4.72 4.54 -2.76
C VAL A 72 -4.37 4.61 -4.26
N ALA A 73 -3.52 3.69 -4.73
CA ALA A 73 -3.08 3.65 -6.12
C ALA A 73 -4.23 3.47 -7.11
N GLN A 74 -5.17 2.55 -6.84
CA GLN A 74 -6.33 2.32 -7.70
C GLN A 74 -7.17 3.59 -7.86
N ALA A 75 -7.46 4.28 -6.75
CA ALA A 75 -8.24 5.51 -6.77
C ALA A 75 -7.49 6.66 -7.49
N LEU A 76 -6.17 6.78 -7.30
CA LEU A 76 -5.36 7.79 -8.00
C LEU A 76 -5.24 7.51 -9.50
N GLN A 77 -5.09 6.25 -9.91
CA GLN A 77 -5.14 5.83 -11.32
C GLN A 77 -6.50 6.14 -11.91
N ASP A 78 -7.56 5.85 -11.14
CA ASP A 78 -8.91 6.13 -11.55
C ASP A 78 -9.10 7.63 -11.85
N MET A 79 -8.66 8.49 -10.95
CA MET A 79 -8.76 9.94 -11.12
C MET A 79 -7.76 10.53 -12.13
N GLY A 80 -6.76 9.76 -12.58
CA GLY A 80 -5.74 10.22 -13.53
C GLY A 80 -4.53 10.92 -12.90
N TYR A 81 -4.46 11.02 -11.57
CA TYR A 81 -3.29 11.53 -10.85
C TYR A 81 -2.09 10.57 -10.96
N LEU A 82 -2.35 9.26 -10.96
CA LEU A 82 -1.31 8.24 -11.08
C LEU A 82 -1.37 7.65 -12.50
N HIS A 83 -0.57 8.20 -13.41
CA HIS A 83 -0.60 7.81 -14.83
C HIS A 83 0.20 6.52 -15.09
N PRO A 84 -0.33 5.55 -15.86
CA PRO A 84 0.32 4.27 -16.15
C PRO A 84 1.67 4.31 -16.89
N SER A 85 2.14 5.48 -17.33
CA SER A 85 3.41 5.63 -18.07
C SER A 85 4.15 6.94 -17.80
N ARG A 86 3.56 7.85 -17.03
CA ARG A 86 4.14 9.19 -16.77
C ARG A 86 4.48 9.40 -15.30
N SER A 87 3.73 8.76 -14.40
CA SER A 87 4.00 8.85 -12.97
C SER A 87 5.09 7.88 -12.57
N ARG A 88 6.03 8.40 -11.79
CA ARG A 88 7.07 7.66 -11.09
C ARG A 88 6.56 7.28 -9.70
N VAL A 89 7.02 6.14 -9.21
CA VAL A 89 6.63 5.59 -7.93
C VAL A 89 7.84 5.09 -7.17
N ALA A 90 7.91 5.44 -5.90
CA ALA A 90 8.94 4.98 -4.99
C ALA A 90 8.31 4.17 -3.85
N GLY A 91 9.06 3.26 -3.25
CA GLY A 91 8.56 2.53 -2.09
C GLY A 91 9.64 1.85 -1.26
N ALA A 92 9.31 1.61 0.01
CA ALA A 92 10.08 0.77 0.91
C ALA A 92 9.24 -0.42 1.39
N SER A 93 9.84 -1.58 1.64
CA SER A 93 9.15 -2.76 2.19
C SER A 93 7.88 -3.12 1.42
N GLY A 94 6.76 -3.37 2.11
CA GLY A 94 5.46 -3.55 1.44
C GLY A 94 5.06 -2.40 0.50
N GLY A 95 5.49 -1.16 0.75
CA GLY A 95 5.33 -0.04 -0.17
C GLY A 95 6.12 -0.21 -1.47
N ALA A 96 7.29 -0.87 -1.44
CA ALA A 96 8.05 -1.21 -2.65
C ALA A 96 7.32 -2.26 -3.50
N ILE A 97 6.63 -3.21 -2.87
CA ILE A 97 5.78 -4.19 -3.57
C ILE A 97 4.62 -3.48 -4.26
N ALA A 98 3.95 -2.54 -3.58
CA ALA A 98 2.90 -1.73 -4.18
C ALA A 98 3.43 -0.85 -5.32
N ALA A 99 4.58 -0.18 -5.13
CA ALA A 99 5.22 0.62 -6.17
C ALA A 99 5.60 -0.22 -7.39
N LEU A 100 6.15 -1.43 -7.21
CA LEU A 100 6.44 -2.36 -8.29
C LEU A 100 5.17 -2.74 -9.06
N ALA A 101 4.09 -3.10 -8.36
CA ALA A 101 2.81 -3.45 -9.01
C ALA A 101 2.29 -2.30 -9.89
N ILE A 102 2.41 -1.06 -9.41
CA ILE A 102 2.00 0.14 -10.15
C ILE A 102 2.92 0.39 -11.36
N ALA A 103 4.24 0.35 -11.16
CA ALA A 103 5.21 0.61 -12.21
C ALA A 103 5.19 -0.47 -13.31
N ALA A 104 4.88 -1.71 -12.94
CA ALA A 104 4.70 -2.82 -13.88
C ALA A 104 3.33 -2.81 -14.56
N ASN A 105 2.44 -1.86 -14.21
CA ASN A 105 1.04 -1.84 -14.65
C ASN A 105 0.32 -3.18 -14.41
N ALA A 106 0.62 -3.83 -13.29
CA ALA A 106 0.00 -5.08 -12.90
C ALA A 106 -1.46 -4.88 -12.48
N ASP A 107 -2.24 -5.96 -12.55
CA ASP A 107 -3.58 -5.99 -11.97
C ASP A 107 -3.49 -5.90 -10.43
N LEU A 108 -3.83 -4.74 -9.88
CA LEU A 108 -3.77 -4.48 -8.44
C LEU A 108 -4.69 -5.40 -7.64
N SER A 109 -5.77 -5.92 -8.23
CA SER A 109 -6.65 -6.88 -7.56
C SER A 109 -5.97 -8.24 -7.35
N LEU A 110 -5.13 -8.66 -8.31
CA LEU A 110 -4.36 -9.88 -8.18
C LEU A 110 -3.25 -9.75 -7.12
N VAL A 111 -2.61 -8.58 -7.03
CA VAL A 111 -1.60 -8.30 -5.99
C VAL A 111 -2.25 -8.21 -4.59
N LEU A 112 -3.50 -7.73 -4.52
CA LEU A 112 -4.31 -7.78 -3.30
C LEU A 112 -4.56 -9.23 -2.85
N GLU A 113 -4.99 -10.11 -3.76
CA GLU A 113 -5.18 -11.53 -3.46
C GLU A 113 -3.87 -12.23 -3.05
N ASP A 114 -2.77 -11.95 -3.74
CA ASP A 114 -1.44 -12.45 -3.34
C ASP A 114 -1.09 -12.02 -1.92
N THR A 115 -1.37 -10.78 -1.55
CA THR A 115 -1.13 -10.29 -0.19
C THR A 115 -1.97 -11.06 0.85
N LYS A 116 -3.24 -11.33 0.54
CA LYS A 116 -4.12 -12.15 1.39
C LYS A 116 -3.60 -13.58 1.53
N ASP A 117 -3.05 -14.15 0.47
CA ASP A 117 -2.44 -15.47 0.47
C ASP A 117 -1.18 -15.52 1.35
N VAL A 118 -0.29 -14.52 1.26
CA VAL A 118 0.86 -14.41 2.20
C VAL A 118 0.36 -14.27 3.63
N ALA A 119 -0.68 -13.48 3.86
CA ALA A 119 -1.26 -13.30 5.18
C ALA A 119 -1.82 -14.63 5.73
N ALA A 120 -2.58 -15.37 4.92
CA ALA A 120 -3.13 -16.68 5.29
C ALA A 120 -2.03 -17.71 5.56
N PHE A 121 -0.96 -17.70 4.75
CA PHE A 121 0.24 -18.50 5.00
C PHE A 121 0.88 -18.13 6.34
N GLY A 122 1.08 -16.84 6.62
CA GLY A 122 1.64 -16.36 7.87
C GLY A 122 0.80 -16.71 9.10
N ARG A 123 -0.54 -16.65 9.01
CA ARG A 123 -1.44 -17.10 10.08
C ARG A 123 -1.36 -18.61 10.34
N SER A 124 -1.22 -19.42 9.28
CA SER A 124 -1.24 -20.89 9.38
C SER A 124 0.12 -21.52 9.72
N LYS A 125 1.22 -20.95 9.22
CA LYS A 125 2.58 -21.50 9.37
C LYS A 125 3.48 -20.64 10.28
N GLY A 126 3.01 -19.48 10.69
CA GLY A 126 3.78 -18.43 11.37
C GLY A 126 4.56 -17.57 10.37
N SER A 127 4.60 -16.26 10.61
CA SER A 127 5.30 -15.29 9.75
C SER A 127 6.81 -15.23 10.00
N TRP A 128 7.24 -15.52 11.23
CA TRP A 128 8.62 -15.32 11.66
C TRP A 128 9.59 -16.27 10.94
N GLY A 129 10.46 -15.69 10.12
CA GLY A 129 11.54 -16.34 9.42
C GLY A 129 11.14 -17.22 8.24
N LYS A 130 9.92 -17.05 7.71
CA LYS A 130 9.32 -17.96 6.71
C LYS A 130 8.72 -17.28 5.48
N LEU A 131 8.71 -15.95 5.42
CA LEU A 131 7.99 -15.22 4.37
C LEU A 131 8.83 -15.01 3.12
N GLU A 132 10.17 -14.97 3.23
CA GLU A 132 11.04 -14.66 2.09
C GLU A 132 10.79 -15.55 0.87
N LEU A 133 10.79 -16.88 1.06
CA LEU A 133 10.55 -17.83 -0.04
C LEU A 133 9.20 -17.58 -0.72
N ARG A 134 8.17 -17.32 0.08
CA ARG A 134 6.82 -17.05 -0.45
C ARG A 134 6.77 -15.74 -1.23
N LEU A 135 7.47 -14.70 -0.78
CA LEU A 135 7.57 -13.44 -1.53
C LEU A 135 8.31 -13.65 -2.86
N ARG A 136 9.38 -14.44 -2.88
CA ARG A 136 10.12 -14.78 -4.11
C ARG A 136 9.26 -15.57 -5.10
N GLU A 137 8.49 -16.55 -4.62
CA GLU A 137 7.53 -17.30 -5.46
C GLU A 137 6.48 -16.40 -6.09
N LEU A 138 5.91 -15.47 -5.32
CA LEU A 138 4.90 -14.54 -5.82
C LEU A 138 5.51 -13.52 -6.77
N PHE A 139 6.71 -13.01 -6.48
CA PHE A 139 7.43 -12.15 -7.39
C PHE A 139 7.62 -12.85 -8.74
N ASP A 140 8.11 -14.08 -8.71
CA ASP A 140 8.37 -14.88 -9.91
C ASP A 140 7.08 -15.15 -10.72
N ALA A 141 5.97 -15.43 -10.03
CA ALA A 141 4.68 -15.64 -10.68
C ALA A 141 4.10 -14.38 -11.35
N ARG A 142 4.48 -13.17 -10.89
CA ARG A 142 3.88 -11.91 -11.34
C ARG A 142 4.80 -11.05 -12.21
N PHE A 143 6.09 -11.08 -11.95
CA PHE A 143 7.06 -10.08 -12.42
C PHE A 143 8.29 -10.71 -13.08
N ARG A 144 8.34 -12.04 -13.28
CA ARG A 144 9.47 -12.68 -14.00
C ARG A 144 9.66 -12.10 -15.40
N ASP A 145 8.56 -11.88 -16.12
CA ASP A 145 8.56 -11.42 -17.51
C ASP A 145 8.24 -9.92 -17.61
N VAL A 146 8.46 -9.15 -16.54
CA VAL A 146 8.20 -7.70 -16.54
C VAL A 146 9.14 -7.00 -17.51
N ASP A 147 8.60 -6.01 -18.22
CA ASP A 147 9.40 -5.13 -19.08
C ASP A 147 10.28 -4.23 -18.21
N MET A 148 11.57 -4.58 -18.13
CA MET A 148 12.56 -3.85 -17.33
C MET A 148 12.75 -2.41 -17.82
N ASP A 149 12.60 -2.15 -19.12
CA ASP A 149 12.74 -0.81 -19.69
C ASP A 149 11.55 0.08 -19.28
N ALA A 150 10.35 -0.51 -19.16
CA ALA A 150 9.17 0.20 -18.66
C ALA A 150 9.26 0.56 -17.16
N LEU A 151 10.10 -0.15 -16.39
CA LEU A 151 10.36 0.13 -14.98
C LEU A 151 11.46 1.17 -14.78
N ALA A 152 12.42 1.25 -15.71
CA ALA A 152 13.58 2.12 -15.62
C ALA A 152 13.16 3.58 -15.43
N ASN A 153 13.71 4.26 -14.42
CA ASN A 153 13.37 5.64 -14.04
C ASN A 153 11.91 5.86 -13.61
N ARG A 154 11.09 4.81 -13.54
CA ARG A 154 9.69 4.86 -13.08
C ARG A 154 9.52 4.24 -11.71
N LEU A 155 10.24 3.18 -11.39
CA LEU A 155 10.23 2.54 -10.08
C LEU A 155 11.48 2.91 -9.29
N THR A 156 11.33 3.34 -8.04
CA THR A 156 12.43 3.47 -7.09
C THR A 156 12.18 2.58 -5.87
N VAL A 157 13.09 1.64 -5.61
CA VAL A 157 13.05 0.77 -4.44
C VAL A 157 14.06 1.27 -3.40
N ALA A 158 13.57 1.54 -2.20
CA ALA A 158 14.40 1.98 -1.09
C ALA A 158 14.85 0.78 -0.23
N THR A 159 16.14 0.68 0.04
CA THR A 159 16.73 -0.30 0.97
C THR A 159 17.60 0.43 1.99
N GLN A 160 17.79 -0.15 3.17
CA GLN A 160 18.68 0.42 4.18
C GLN A 160 19.99 -0.36 4.18
N LYS A 161 21.04 0.23 3.60
CA LYS A 161 22.40 -0.31 3.69
C LYS A 161 22.89 -0.16 5.13
N VAL A 162 23.50 -1.21 5.65
CA VAL A 162 23.96 -1.26 7.06
C VAL A 162 25.46 -1.42 7.19
N TRP A 163 26.15 -1.85 6.13
CA TRP A 163 27.59 -2.04 6.11
C TRP A 163 28.14 -1.90 4.68
N PRO A 164 29.32 -1.28 4.46
CA PRO A 164 30.21 -0.65 5.45
C PRO A 164 29.73 0.73 5.92
N THR A 165 28.91 1.41 5.12
CA THR A 165 28.25 2.67 5.46
C THR A 165 26.78 2.43 5.77
N ARG A 166 26.22 3.18 6.72
CA ARG A 166 24.78 3.17 6.99
C ARG A 166 24.12 4.30 6.22
N GLU A 167 23.36 3.97 5.20
CA GLU A 167 22.66 4.95 4.37
C GLU A 167 21.39 4.36 3.76
N LEU A 168 20.43 5.23 3.46
CA LEU A 168 19.26 4.86 2.68
C LEU A 168 19.67 4.83 1.21
N VAL A 169 19.53 3.68 0.56
CA VAL A 169 19.86 3.50 -0.85
C VAL A 169 18.56 3.52 -1.64
N LEU A 170 18.50 4.38 -2.66
CA LEU A 170 17.40 4.47 -3.60
C LEU A 170 17.84 3.86 -4.92
N THR A 171 17.25 2.74 -5.31
CA THR A 171 17.58 2.03 -6.55
C THR A 171 16.45 2.24 -7.56
N ASP A 172 16.75 2.86 -8.69
CA ASP A 172 15.79 3.20 -9.76
C ASP A 172 16.13 2.58 -11.14
N ALA A 173 17.22 1.80 -11.19
CA ALA A 173 17.66 1.05 -12.34
C ALA A 173 18.00 -0.39 -11.93
N PHE A 174 17.45 -1.35 -12.67
CA PHE A 174 17.54 -2.78 -12.37
C PHE A 174 18.10 -3.52 -13.58
N GLU A 175 19.05 -4.43 -13.33
CA GLU A 175 19.81 -5.10 -14.42
C GLU A 175 19.08 -6.33 -14.96
N SER A 176 18.19 -6.91 -14.16
CA SER A 176 17.41 -8.10 -14.52
C SER A 176 16.19 -8.25 -13.61
N PRO A 177 15.21 -9.10 -13.96
CA PRO A 177 14.11 -9.46 -13.06
C PRO A 177 14.61 -10.04 -11.72
N GLN A 178 15.75 -10.75 -11.73
CA GLN A 178 16.35 -11.28 -10.51
C GLN A 178 16.94 -10.18 -9.61
N ASP A 179 17.65 -9.22 -10.19
CA ASP A 179 18.19 -8.05 -9.47
C ASP A 179 17.06 -7.20 -8.88
N LEU A 180 15.95 -7.02 -9.62
CA LEU A 180 14.72 -6.39 -9.12
C LEU A 180 14.09 -7.18 -7.95
N CYS A 181 13.99 -8.51 -8.08
CA CYS A 181 13.50 -9.38 -7.01
C CYS A 181 14.34 -9.20 -5.74
N ASP A 182 15.67 -9.24 -5.87
CA ASP A 182 16.58 -9.08 -4.75
C ASP A 182 16.49 -7.68 -4.12
N ALA A 183 16.28 -6.63 -4.91
CA ALA A 183 16.03 -5.28 -4.41
C ALA A 183 14.74 -5.22 -3.58
N VAL A 184 13.62 -5.78 -4.06
CA VAL A 184 12.33 -5.78 -3.35
C VAL A 184 12.38 -6.63 -2.08
N ILE A 185 13.07 -7.78 -2.13
CA ILE A 185 13.29 -8.63 -0.95
C ILE A 185 14.16 -7.91 0.08
N ALA A 186 15.26 -7.27 -0.34
CA ALA A 186 16.09 -6.46 0.54
C ALA A 186 15.31 -5.30 1.17
N SER A 187 14.46 -4.64 0.37
CA SER A 187 13.60 -3.55 0.83
C SER A 187 12.59 -3.99 1.89
N SER A 188 12.20 -5.27 1.88
CA SER A 188 11.25 -5.88 2.83
C SER A 188 11.92 -6.67 3.96
N PHE A 189 13.25 -6.62 4.05
CA PHE A 189 14.03 -7.52 4.91
C PHE A 189 14.08 -7.02 6.37
N ILE A 190 12.96 -7.16 7.07
CA ILE A 190 12.88 -6.83 8.49
C ILE A 190 13.76 -7.84 9.27
N PRO A 191 14.77 -7.39 10.04
CA PRO A 191 15.71 -8.26 10.73
C PRO A 191 15.02 -9.33 11.59
N PHE A 192 15.41 -10.59 11.42
CA PHE A 192 14.87 -11.77 12.13
C PHE A 192 13.36 -12.03 11.93
N TYR A 193 12.71 -11.28 11.05
CA TYR A 193 11.27 -11.40 10.81
C TYR A 193 10.96 -11.99 9.43
N LEU A 194 11.47 -11.41 8.34
CA LEU A 194 11.19 -11.91 6.99
C LEU A 194 11.82 -13.31 6.78
N SER A 195 13.06 -13.44 7.23
CA SER A 195 13.84 -14.68 7.28
C SER A 195 14.50 -14.83 8.67
N ARG A 196 15.28 -15.90 8.86
CA ARG A 196 16.03 -16.14 10.11
C ARG A 196 17.29 -15.28 10.22
N GLN A 197 17.68 -14.57 9.17
CA GLN A 197 18.86 -13.72 9.16
C GLN A 197 18.53 -12.29 9.61
N ALA A 198 19.55 -11.58 10.09
CA ALA A 198 19.42 -10.18 10.50
C ALA A 198 19.46 -9.19 9.33
N MET A 199 20.06 -9.62 8.21
CA MET A 199 20.33 -8.81 7.02
C MET A 199 20.39 -9.72 5.79
N THR A 200 20.28 -9.13 4.61
CA THR A 200 20.44 -9.80 3.32
C THR A 200 21.49 -9.10 2.47
N THR A 201 21.98 -9.79 1.44
CA THR A 201 22.91 -9.21 0.47
C THR A 201 22.13 -8.74 -0.75
N PHE A 202 22.34 -7.48 -1.13
CA PHE A 202 21.86 -6.90 -2.38
C PHE A 202 23.03 -6.17 -3.05
N ARG A 203 23.32 -6.52 -4.31
CA ARG A 203 24.48 -6.03 -5.09
C ARG A 203 25.82 -6.08 -4.33
N GLY A 204 26.04 -7.17 -3.60
CA GLY A 204 27.27 -7.41 -2.83
C GLY A 204 27.36 -6.66 -1.50
N GLU A 205 26.36 -5.86 -1.14
CA GLU A 205 26.34 -5.07 0.09
C GLU A 205 25.23 -5.53 1.04
N LEU A 206 25.43 -5.29 2.34
CA LEU A 206 24.51 -5.76 3.38
C LEU A 206 23.39 -4.74 3.60
N HIS A 207 22.16 -5.23 3.49
CA HIS A 207 20.95 -4.43 3.54
C HIS A 207 19.91 -5.02 4.51
N ILE A 208 19.06 -4.13 5.01
CA ILE A 208 17.82 -4.43 5.72
C ILE A 208 16.68 -3.63 5.11
N ASP A 209 15.47 -3.84 5.64
CA ASP A 209 14.25 -3.15 5.25
C ASP A 209 14.44 -1.62 5.10
N GLY A 210 14.04 -1.07 3.95
CA GLY A 210 14.20 0.36 3.64
C GLY A 210 13.33 1.28 4.51
N GLY A 211 12.24 0.75 5.06
CA GLY A 211 11.32 1.43 5.96
C GLY A 211 11.83 1.47 7.42
N PHE A 212 12.96 0.84 7.73
CA PHE A 212 13.46 0.68 9.09
C PHE A 212 13.86 2.00 9.76
N VAL A 213 14.39 2.95 8.98
CA VAL A 213 14.80 4.28 9.49
C VAL A 213 13.77 5.35 9.12
N LYS A 214 13.34 5.38 7.86
CA LYS A 214 12.30 6.28 7.36
C LYS A 214 11.23 5.46 6.67
N LEU A 215 10.00 5.55 7.17
CA LEU A 215 8.88 4.77 6.64
C LEU A 215 8.63 5.09 5.16
N VAL A 216 8.49 6.37 4.80
CA VAL A 216 8.32 6.79 3.39
C VAL A 216 9.67 7.22 2.82
N PRO A 217 10.11 6.66 1.68
CA PRO A 217 11.28 7.16 0.96
C PRO A 217 11.10 8.63 0.55
N GLU A 218 12.08 9.47 0.85
CA GLU A 218 12.04 10.88 0.49
C GLU A 218 12.63 11.08 -0.90
N VAL A 219 11.77 10.98 -1.91
CA VAL A 219 12.10 11.30 -3.31
C VAL A 219 11.51 12.68 -3.63
N ALA A 220 12.29 13.53 -4.30
CA ALA A 220 11.87 14.88 -4.63
C ALA A 220 10.58 14.87 -5.48
N GLU A 221 9.70 15.86 -5.25
CA GLU A 221 8.43 16.03 -5.97
C GLU A 221 7.41 14.88 -5.83
N HIS A 222 7.69 13.85 -5.01
CA HIS A 222 6.75 12.75 -4.78
C HIS A 222 5.78 13.07 -3.66
N VAL A 223 4.49 12.88 -3.93
CA VAL A 223 3.44 12.87 -2.93
C VAL A 223 3.65 11.67 -2.01
N ARG A 224 3.74 11.92 -0.71
CA ARG A 224 4.08 10.88 0.27
C ARG A 224 2.83 10.17 0.79
N VAL A 225 2.76 8.86 0.56
CA VAL A 225 1.67 7.98 0.97
C VAL A 225 2.12 7.09 2.13
N CYS A 226 1.45 7.20 3.28
CA CYS A 226 1.76 6.43 4.48
C CYS A 226 0.59 5.56 4.91
N ALA A 227 0.85 4.27 5.16
CA ALA A 227 -0.15 3.34 5.69
C ALA A 227 -0.40 3.49 7.20
N PHE A 228 0.18 4.51 7.85
CA PHE A 228 0.05 4.80 9.28
C PHE A 228 -0.38 6.26 9.49
N HIS A 229 -0.99 6.53 10.65
CA HIS A 229 -1.44 7.87 11.02
C HIS A 229 -0.32 8.91 11.02
N ALA A 230 -0.35 9.83 10.05
CA ALA A 230 0.66 10.86 9.85
C ALA A 230 0.74 11.86 11.01
N ASP A 231 -0.40 12.23 11.58
CA ASP A 231 -0.53 13.11 12.75
C ASP A 231 0.14 12.52 14.00
N VAL A 232 -0.08 11.22 14.26
CA VAL A 232 0.55 10.51 15.37
C VAL A 232 2.06 10.36 15.16
N LEU A 233 2.48 10.14 13.92
CA LEU A 233 3.90 10.12 13.54
C LEU A 233 4.56 11.51 13.48
N ARG A 234 3.78 12.59 13.63
CA ARG A 234 4.23 13.98 13.47
C ARG A 234 4.92 14.24 12.12
N ARG A 235 4.35 13.67 11.05
CA ARG A 235 4.81 13.79 9.67
C ARG A 235 3.75 14.49 8.83
N PRO A 236 3.61 15.83 8.94
CA PRO A 236 2.64 16.57 8.13
C PRO A 236 2.95 16.51 6.62
N ASP A 237 4.18 16.12 6.28
CA ASP A 237 4.64 15.88 4.92
C ASP A 237 4.16 14.55 4.32
N TYR A 238 3.46 13.70 5.10
CA TYR A 238 2.76 12.51 4.61
C TYR A 238 1.33 12.88 4.21
N GLU A 239 1.20 13.28 2.96
CA GLU A 239 -0.01 13.90 2.40
C GLU A 239 -1.20 12.95 2.31
N ILE A 240 -0.96 11.66 2.04
CA ILE A 240 -2.02 10.64 2.02
C ILE A 240 -1.77 9.65 3.16
N SER A 241 -2.70 9.60 4.11
CA SER A 241 -2.60 8.69 5.25
C SER A 241 -3.96 8.40 5.89
N PRO A 242 -4.07 7.38 6.76
CA PRO A 242 -5.26 7.14 7.57
C PRO A 242 -5.79 8.37 8.32
N SER A 243 -4.95 9.35 8.63
CA SER A 243 -5.34 10.57 9.36
C SER A 243 -6.26 11.51 8.55
N MET A 244 -6.39 11.31 7.23
CA MET A 244 -7.34 12.07 6.42
C MET A 244 -8.79 11.63 6.64
N ASP A 245 -8.99 10.37 7.02
CA ASP A 245 -10.31 9.79 7.25
C ASP A 245 -10.65 9.83 8.74
N ALA A 246 -11.49 10.80 9.13
CA ALA A 246 -11.96 10.93 10.51
C ALA A 246 -12.76 9.70 11.01
N THR A 247 -13.17 8.81 10.11
CA THR A 247 -13.90 7.56 10.41
C THR A 247 -13.01 6.32 10.32
N PHE A 248 -11.69 6.50 10.18
CA PHE A 248 -10.75 5.39 10.07
C PHE A 248 -10.79 4.53 11.35
N PRO A 249 -10.98 3.20 11.24
CA PRO A 249 -11.43 2.39 12.36
C PRO A 249 -10.30 1.81 13.21
N PHE A 250 -9.03 1.94 12.78
CA PHE A 250 -7.89 1.31 13.45
C PHE A 250 -6.93 2.37 13.98
N SER A 251 -6.48 2.19 15.22
CA SER A 251 -5.41 2.99 15.80
C SER A 251 -4.05 2.70 15.16
N ILE A 252 -3.07 3.59 15.34
CA ILE A 252 -1.69 3.36 14.89
C ILE A 252 -1.09 2.06 15.45
N TRP A 253 -1.48 1.65 16.66
CA TRP A 253 -0.98 0.44 17.31
C TRP A 253 -1.56 -0.83 16.67
N GLU A 254 -2.83 -0.79 16.27
CA GLU A 254 -3.44 -1.85 15.49
C GLU A 254 -2.80 -1.96 14.12
N LEU A 255 -2.55 -0.83 13.45
CA LEU A 255 -1.83 -0.81 12.17
C LEU A 255 -0.40 -1.37 12.32
N ALA A 256 0.35 -0.96 13.34
CA ALA A 256 1.68 -1.49 13.61
C ALA A 256 1.67 -3.00 13.89
N ARG A 257 0.64 -3.47 14.61
CA ARG A 257 0.41 -4.90 14.81
C ARG A 257 0.11 -5.59 13.48
N PHE A 258 -0.82 -5.08 12.67
CA PHE A 258 -1.19 -5.68 11.40
C PHE A 258 -0.01 -5.74 10.42
N ALA A 259 0.85 -4.72 10.40
CA ALA A 259 2.05 -4.71 9.58
C ALA A 259 2.97 -5.92 9.85
N LEU A 260 3.09 -6.36 11.11
CA LEU A 260 3.97 -7.47 11.53
C LEU A 260 3.23 -8.77 11.86
N PHE A 261 1.91 -8.75 11.98
CA PHE A 261 1.11 -9.92 12.31
C PHE A 261 -0.07 -9.96 11.35
N PRO A 262 -0.11 -10.94 10.43
CA PRO A 262 -1.04 -10.91 9.32
C PRO A 262 -2.48 -10.84 9.82
N PRO A 263 -3.23 -9.78 9.46
CA PRO A 263 -4.63 -9.64 9.86
C PRO A 263 -5.51 -10.59 9.04
N GLU A 264 -6.80 -10.67 9.38
CA GLU A 264 -7.77 -11.44 8.60
C GLU A 264 -8.06 -10.79 7.24
N SER A 265 -8.56 -11.58 6.28
CA SER A 265 -8.80 -11.11 4.91
C SER A 265 -9.79 -9.95 4.86
N ASP A 266 -10.80 -9.94 5.72
CA ASP A 266 -11.80 -8.86 5.79
C ASP A 266 -11.15 -7.53 6.23
N VAL A 267 -10.18 -7.58 7.13
CA VAL A 267 -9.38 -6.40 7.53
C VAL A 267 -8.54 -5.89 6.36
N LEU A 268 -7.94 -6.79 5.57
CA LEU A 268 -7.17 -6.42 4.37
C LEU A 268 -8.06 -5.75 3.31
N ASP A 269 -9.26 -6.30 3.08
CA ASP A 269 -10.28 -5.70 2.21
C ASP A 269 -10.72 -4.32 2.72
N HIS A 270 -10.93 -4.18 4.02
CA HIS A 270 -11.29 -2.90 4.63
C HIS A 270 -10.18 -1.88 4.45
N LEU A 271 -8.92 -2.25 4.69
CA LEU A 271 -7.76 -1.38 4.46
C LEU A 271 -7.66 -0.91 3.02
N PHE A 272 -7.94 -1.79 2.04
CA PHE A 272 -8.00 -1.41 0.63
C PHE A 272 -9.05 -0.32 0.38
N GLN A 273 -10.28 -0.50 0.86
CA GLN A 273 -11.32 0.51 0.68
C GLN A 273 -10.99 1.84 1.41
N ARG A 274 -10.34 1.77 2.58
CA ARG A 274 -9.88 2.97 3.30
C ARG A 274 -8.77 3.70 2.55
N GLY A 275 -7.87 2.97 1.89
CA GLY A 275 -6.87 3.55 1.00
C GLY A 275 -7.51 4.32 -0.16
N ARG A 276 -8.53 3.73 -0.79
CA ARG A 276 -9.29 4.40 -1.86
C ARG A 276 -9.92 5.71 -1.38
N LEU A 277 -10.57 5.69 -0.21
CA LEU A 277 -11.17 6.90 0.37
C LEU A 277 -10.10 7.97 0.67
N ALA A 278 -8.97 7.59 1.26
CA ALA A 278 -7.90 8.56 1.57
C ALA A 278 -7.39 9.27 0.31
N ALA A 279 -7.21 8.55 -0.81
CA ALA A 279 -6.86 9.15 -2.08
C ALA A 279 -7.93 10.12 -2.62
N VAL A 280 -9.21 9.78 -2.47
CA VAL A 280 -10.32 10.68 -2.85
C VAL A 280 -10.30 11.96 -2.04
N LEU A 281 -10.15 11.86 -0.72
CA LEU A 281 -10.09 13.03 0.17
C LEU A 281 -8.90 13.94 -0.15
N TRP A 282 -7.75 13.35 -0.48
CA TRP A 282 -6.58 14.09 -0.94
C TRP A 282 -6.84 14.80 -2.27
N ALA A 283 -7.46 14.13 -3.24
CA ALA A 283 -7.79 14.72 -4.53
C ALA A 283 -8.83 15.85 -4.41
N GLU A 284 -9.82 15.72 -3.53
CA GLU A 284 -10.79 16.78 -3.21
C GLU A 284 -10.08 18.03 -2.66
N ALA A 285 -9.11 17.84 -1.76
CA ALA A 285 -8.31 18.93 -1.22
C ALA A 285 -7.40 19.60 -2.28
N ASP A 286 -6.65 18.82 -3.07
CA ASP A 286 -5.77 19.36 -4.14
C ASP A 286 -6.58 20.17 -5.18
N LEU A 287 -7.78 19.72 -5.53
CA LEU A 287 -8.66 20.47 -6.44
C LEU A 287 -9.19 21.77 -5.82
N ALA A 288 -9.55 21.75 -4.53
CA ALA A 288 -10.03 22.93 -3.83
C ALA A 288 -8.93 24.00 -3.72
N ASP A 289 -7.70 23.59 -3.38
CA ASP A 289 -6.54 24.49 -3.28
C ASP A 289 -6.22 25.14 -4.64
N ARG A 290 -6.22 24.35 -5.73
CA ARG A 290 -6.02 24.88 -7.09
C ARG A 290 -7.12 25.84 -7.53
N ALA A 291 -8.36 25.63 -7.10
CA ALA A 291 -9.45 26.53 -7.40
C ALA A 291 -9.26 27.88 -6.67
N ALA A 292 -8.88 27.83 -5.39
CA ALA A 292 -8.57 29.02 -4.60
C ALA A 292 -7.41 29.83 -5.21
N ASP A 293 -6.32 29.17 -5.64
CA ASP A 293 -5.18 29.84 -6.28
C ASP A 293 -5.57 30.54 -7.59
N ARG A 294 -6.45 29.92 -8.40
CA ARG A 294 -6.97 30.53 -9.63
C ARG A 294 -7.83 31.77 -9.38
N ASP A 295 -8.65 31.73 -8.34
CA ASP A 295 -9.51 32.86 -7.99
C ASP A 295 -8.68 34.04 -7.46
N VAL A 296 -7.63 33.78 -6.68
CA VAL A 296 -6.65 34.80 -6.26
C VAL A 296 -5.95 35.42 -7.48
N ALA A 297 -5.50 34.59 -8.44
CA ALA A 297 -4.81 35.06 -9.64
C ALA A 297 -5.72 35.87 -10.61
N ARG A 298 -7.05 35.68 -10.56
CA ARG A 298 -8.02 36.45 -11.36
C ARG A 298 -8.49 37.73 -10.69
N GLY A 299 -8.31 37.85 -9.37
CA GLY A 299 -8.65 39.02 -8.57
C GLY A 299 -7.54 40.08 -8.47
N CYS A 300 -6.35 39.81 -9.03
CA CYS A 300 -5.24 40.76 -9.22
C CYS A 300 -5.15 41.19 -10.69
#